data_AF-A0A444R099-F1
#
_entry.id   AF-A0A444R099-F1
#
_cell.length_a   1.000
_cell.length_b   1.000
_cell.length_c   1.000
_cell.angle_alpha   90.00
_cell.angle_beta   90.00
_cell.angle_gamma   90.00
#
_symmetry.space_group_name_H-M   'P 1'
#
loop_
_entity.id
_entity.type
_entity.pdbx_description
1 polymer ?
#
loop_
_entity_poly.entity_id
_entity_poly.type
_entity_poly.pdbx_seq_one_letter_code
_entity_poly.pdbx_strand_id
1 'polypeptide(L)'
;EIPAAVRQALAKDPQKIFNYIQLTPVRKEGIVGYAVKPGADRSLFDASGFKEGDIAIALNQQDFTDPRAMIALMRQLPSMDSIQLTVLRKGARYDISIALR
;
A
#
# COMPACT_ATOMS: atom_id res chain seq x y z
N GLU A 1 15.17 6.94 3.80
CA GLU A 1 14.17 7.99 3.50
C GLU A 1 13.67 7.83 2.07
N ILE A 2 12.43 8.24 1.76
CA ILE A 2 11.86 8.14 0.41
C ILE A 2 12.58 9.12 -0.53
N PRO A 3 13.03 8.74 -1.74
CA PRO A 3 13.72 9.67 -2.65
C PRO A 3 12.85 10.88 -3.06
N ALA A 4 13.47 12.04 -3.26
CA ALA A 4 12.76 13.27 -3.61
C ALA A 4 11.94 13.17 -4.91
N ALA A 5 12.50 12.48 -5.93
CA ALA A 5 11.80 12.25 -7.20
C ALA A 5 10.52 11.42 -7.04
N VAL A 6 10.55 10.42 -6.15
CA VAL A 6 9.38 9.60 -5.82
C VAL A 6 8.33 10.44 -5.12
N ARG A 7 8.72 11.23 -4.11
CA ARG A 7 7.77 12.13 -3.41
C ARG A 7 7.11 13.11 -4.37
N GLN A 8 7.87 13.73 -5.27
CA GLN A 8 7.34 14.64 -6.29
C GLN A 8 6.40 13.92 -7.27
N ALA A 9 6.72 12.69 -7.67
CA ALA A 9 5.86 11.90 -8.54
C ALA A 9 4.51 11.58 -7.88
N LEU A 10 4.52 11.18 -6.60
CA LEU A 10 3.31 10.92 -5.82
C LEU A 10 2.50 12.20 -5.55
N ALA A 11 3.16 13.31 -5.24
CA ALA A 11 2.47 14.58 -4.98
C ALA A 11 1.73 15.09 -6.21
N LYS A 12 2.32 14.90 -7.40
CA LYS A 12 1.69 15.26 -8.69
C LYS A 12 0.58 14.29 -9.08
N ASP A 13 0.77 13.00 -8.85
CA ASP A 13 -0.15 11.95 -9.22
C ASP A 13 -0.06 10.78 -8.23
N PRO A 14 -0.93 10.77 -7.19
CA PRO A 14 -0.92 9.72 -6.18
C PRO A 14 -1.12 8.31 -6.75
N GLN A 15 -1.78 8.16 -7.90
CA GLN A 15 -1.98 6.85 -8.54
C GLN A 15 -0.67 6.20 -8.96
N LYS A 16 0.42 6.97 -9.11
CA LYS A 16 1.76 6.42 -9.37
C LYS A 16 2.30 5.59 -8.23
N ILE A 17 1.69 5.59 -7.05
CA ILE A 17 2.08 4.68 -5.97
C ILE A 17 2.15 3.21 -6.45
N PHE A 18 1.28 2.82 -7.39
CA PHE A 18 1.23 1.47 -7.92
C PHE A 18 2.41 1.10 -8.83
N ASN A 19 3.22 2.07 -9.26
CA ASN A 19 4.50 1.82 -9.93
C ASN A 19 5.58 1.34 -8.96
N TYR A 20 5.42 1.66 -7.67
CA TYR A 20 6.40 1.37 -6.62
C TYR A 20 5.93 0.28 -5.66
N ILE A 21 4.63 0.16 -5.45
CA ILE A 21 4.01 -0.82 -4.56
C ILE A 21 2.85 -1.50 -5.29
N GLN A 22 2.96 -2.81 -5.49
CA GLN A 22 1.89 -3.63 -6.05
C GLN A 22 1.11 -4.30 -4.93
N LEU A 23 -0.23 -4.27 -5.05
CA LEU A 23 -1.15 -4.93 -4.13
C LEU A 23 -1.88 -6.05 -4.88
N THR A 24 -1.56 -7.30 -4.56
CA THR A 24 -2.17 -8.47 -5.20
C THR A 24 -3.12 -9.16 -4.22
N PRO A 25 -4.39 -9.41 -4.57
CA PRO A 25 -5.34 -10.04 -3.65
C PRO A 25 -4.88 -11.46 -3.28
N VAL A 26 -4.89 -11.77 -2.00
CA VAL A 26 -4.65 -13.12 -1.46
C VAL A 26 -6.01 -13.75 -1.17
N ARG A 27 -6.26 -14.94 -1.74
CA ARG A 27 -7.56 -15.62 -1.64
C ARG A 27 -7.47 -16.93 -0.88
N LYS A 28 -8.47 -17.17 -0.03
CA LYS A 28 -8.79 -18.48 0.54
C LYS A 28 -10.27 -18.77 0.24
N GLU A 29 -11.16 -18.57 1.20
CA GLU A 29 -12.63 -18.60 1.03
C GLU A 29 -13.21 -17.24 0.62
N GLY A 30 -12.36 -16.22 0.59
CA GLY A 30 -12.62 -14.85 0.20
C GLY A 30 -11.27 -14.13 0.08
N ILE A 31 -11.30 -12.81 -0.10
CA ILE A 31 -10.07 -12.02 0.02
C ILE A 31 -9.73 -11.96 1.51
N VAL A 32 -8.50 -12.34 1.86
CA VAL A 32 -7.99 -12.29 3.25
C VAL A 32 -6.98 -11.15 3.45
N GLY A 33 -6.78 -10.35 2.40
CA GLY A 33 -5.86 -9.22 2.36
C GLY A 33 -5.18 -9.10 0.99
N TYR A 34 -4.22 -8.20 0.91
CA TYR A 34 -3.46 -7.94 -0.31
C TYR A 34 -1.97 -8.10 -0.05
N ALA A 35 -1.32 -9.00 -0.78
CA ALA A 35 0.13 -9.16 -0.75
C ALA A 35 0.78 -7.87 -1.26
N VAL A 36 1.65 -7.29 -0.42
CA VAL A 36 2.41 -6.09 -0.74
C VAL A 36 3.71 -6.52 -1.41
N LYS A 37 3.91 -6.08 -2.65
CA LYS A 37 5.09 -6.39 -3.44
C LYS A 37 5.76 -5.11 -3.94
N PRO A 38 7.08 -5.13 -4.16
CA PRO A 38 7.72 -4.04 -4.87
C PRO A 38 7.18 -3.95 -6.29
N GLY A 39 7.04 -2.72 -6.78
CA GLY A 39 6.81 -2.44 -8.20
C GLY A 39 8.13 -2.48 -9.00
N ALA A 40 8.10 -1.89 -10.20
CA ALA A 40 9.29 -1.82 -11.06
C ALA A 40 10.41 -1.00 -10.42
N ASP A 41 10.04 0.05 -9.68
CA ASP A 41 10.95 0.82 -8.84
C ASP A 41 10.71 0.47 -7.37
N ARG A 42 11.70 -0.16 -6.72
CA ARG A 42 11.60 -0.64 -5.33
C ARG A 42 11.76 0.47 -4.28
N SER A 43 12.15 1.68 -4.68
CA SER A 43 12.59 2.72 -3.76
C SER A 43 11.55 3.09 -2.69
N LEU A 44 10.26 3.18 -3.04
CA LEU A 44 9.20 3.44 -2.07
C LEU A 44 8.96 2.24 -1.15
N PHE A 45 8.95 1.02 -1.70
CA PHE A 45 8.73 -0.21 -0.95
C PHE A 45 9.79 -0.38 0.15
N ASP A 46 11.06 -0.23 -0.22
CA ASP A 46 12.19 -0.36 0.69
C ASP A 46 12.23 0.77 1.72
N ALA A 47 12.00 2.02 1.29
CA ALA A 47 12.04 3.19 2.16
C ALA A 47 10.89 3.26 3.17
N SER A 48 9.72 2.69 2.84
CA SER A 48 8.55 2.67 3.74
C SER A 48 8.63 1.57 4.80
N GLY A 49 9.60 0.66 4.69
CA GLY A 49 9.79 -0.43 5.67
C GLY A 49 8.95 -1.68 5.41
N PHE A 50 8.37 -1.82 4.21
CA PHE A 50 7.78 -3.08 3.79
C PHE A 50 8.83 -4.19 3.71
N LYS A 51 8.36 -5.42 3.80
CA LYS A 51 9.14 -6.63 3.58
C LYS A 51 8.37 -7.57 2.69
N GLU A 52 9.10 -8.35 1.91
CA GLU A 52 8.48 -9.40 1.09
C GLU A 52 7.75 -10.39 2.01
N GLY A 53 6.53 -10.76 1.63
CA GLY A 53 5.63 -11.56 2.45
C GLY A 53 4.67 -10.76 3.33
N ASP A 54 4.74 -9.42 3.31
CA ASP A 54 3.72 -8.59 3.95
C ASP A 54 2.35 -8.75 3.28
N ILE A 55 1.31 -8.89 4.10
CA ILE A 55 -0.09 -8.93 3.66
C ILE A 55 -0.83 -7.76 4.30
N ALA A 56 -1.24 -6.78 3.50
CA ALA A 56 -2.08 -5.68 3.95
C ALA A 56 -3.49 -6.19 4.29
N ILE A 57 -3.92 -5.91 5.52
CA ILE A 57 -5.23 -6.31 6.07
C ILE A 57 -6.11 -5.13 6.45
N ALA A 58 -5.54 -3.94 6.63
CA ALA A 58 -6.29 -2.71 6.84
C ALA A 58 -5.62 -1.54 6.11
N LEU A 59 -6.45 -0.59 5.68
CA LEU A 59 -6.07 0.66 5.04
C LEU A 59 -6.82 1.79 5.76
N ASN A 60 -6.09 2.77 6.28
CA ASN A 60 -6.65 3.90 7.04
C ASN A 60 -7.64 3.43 8.11
N GLN A 61 -7.26 2.38 8.85
CA GLN A 61 -8.08 1.70 9.88
C GLN A 61 -9.34 0.98 9.38
N GLN A 62 -9.64 1.04 8.08
CA GLN A 62 -10.71 0.30 7.46
C GLN A 62 -10.23 -1.09 7.01
N ASP A 63 -11.11 -2.08 7.16
CA ASP A 63 -10.87 -3.44 6.69
C ASP A 63 -10.53 -3.46 5.19
N PHE A 64 -9.36 -4.00 4.87
CA PHE A 64 -8.84 -4.13 3.52
C PHE A 64 -8.96 -5.57 3.01
N THR A 65 -9.92 -6.35 3.53
CA THR A 65 -10.29 -7.68 3.05
C THR A 65 -11.59 -7.70 2.24
N ASP A 66 -12.32 -6.58 2.16
CA ASP A 66 -13.48 -6.45 1.26
C ASP A 66 -13.03 -6.40 -0.21
N PRO A 67 -13.64 -7.19 -1.12
CA PRO A 67 -13.40 -7.11 -2.57
C PRO A 67 -13.50 -5.71 -3.19
N ARG A 68 -14.29 -4.81 -2.59
CA ARG A 68 -14.49 -3.44 -3.03
C ARG A 68 -13.43 -2.47 -2.48
N ALA A 69 -12.62 -2.89 -1.51
CA ALA A 69 -11.67 -2.01 -0.83
C ALA A 69 -10.61 -1.45 -1.80
N MET A 70 -10.13 -2.25 -2.75
CA MET A 70 -9.19 -1.78 -3.78
C MET A 70 -9.81 -0.69 -4.67
N ILE A 71 -11.07 -0.85 -5.08
CA ILE A 71 -11.78 0.13 -5.90
C ILE A 71 -12.03 1.42 -5.10
N ALA A 72 -12.35 1.29 -3.80
CA ALA A 72 -12.48 2.45 -2.91
C ALA A 72 -11.15 3.21 -2.77
N LEU A 73 -10.04 2.50 -2.53
CA LEU A 73 -8.70 3.06 -2.49
C LEU A 73 -8.39 3.84 -3.76
N MET A 74 -8.53 3.22 -4.95
CA MET A 74 -8.22 3.87 -6.22
C MET A 74 -9.02 5.16 -6.46
N ARG A 75 -10.28 5.22 -6.01
CA ARG A 75 -11.13 6.42 -6.13
C ARG A 75 -10.76 7.52 -5.14
N GLN A 76 -10.34 7.15 -3.93
CA GLN A 76 -10.03 8.11 -2.86
C GLN A 76 -8.57 8.59 -2.89
N LEU A 77 -7.66 7.80 -3.46
CA LEU A 77 -6.24 8.11 -3.51
C LEU A 77 -5.91 9.53 -4.01
N PRO A 78 -6.59 10.08 -5.05
CA PRO A 78 -6.34 11.45 -5.50
C PRO A 78 -6.67 12.54 -4.46
N SER A 79 -7.44 12.25 -3.40
CA SER A 79 -7.75 13.21 -2.34
C SER A 79 -7.00 12.93 -1.04
N MET A 80 -6.16 11.89 -0.97
CA MET A 80 -5.44 11.50 0.24
C MET A 80 -4.06 12.16 0.30
N ASP A 81 -3.67 12.64 1.48
CA ASP A 81 -2.31 13.16 1.71
C ASP A 81 -1.35 12.08 2.18
N SER A 82 -1.88 11.02 2.77
CA SER A 82 -1.13 9.82 3.15
C SER A 82 -2.03 8.59 3.14
N ILE A 83 -1.40 7.42 3.11
CA ILE A 83 -2.05 6.14 3.40
C ILE A 83 -1.37 5.47 4.58
N GLN A 84 -2.16 4.80 5.40
CA GLN A 84 -1.68 3.95 6.48
C GLN A 84 -2.15 2.53 6.23
N LEU A 85 -1.20 1.61 6.08
CA LEU A 85 -1.47 0.20 5.89
C LEU A 85 -1.08 -0.57 7.14
N THR A 86 -2.01 -1.38 7.65
CA THR A 86 -1.67 -2.42 8.64
C THR A 86 -1.38 -3.70 7.87
N VAL A 87 -0.16 -4.21 8.01
CA VAL A 87 0.29 -5.45 7.38
C VAL A 87 0.50 -6.56 8.40
N LEU A 88 0.22 -7.79 7.99
CA LEU A 88 0.67 -9.00 8.66
C LEU A 88 2.01 -9.43 8.09
N ARG A 89 3.01 -9.53 8.97
CA ARG A 89 4.34 -10.05 8.65
C ARG A 89 4.64 -11.19 9.61
N LYS A 90 4.68 -12.42 9.07
CA LYS A 90 4.86 -13.65 9.87
C LYS A 90 3.88 -13.74 11.06
N GLY A 91 2.64 -13.29 10.86
CA GLY A 91 1.58 -13.31 11.87
C GLY A 91 1.53 -12.09 12.82
N ALA A 92 2.56 -11.24 12.85
CA ALA A 92 2.56 -10.01 13.64
C ALA A 92 2.08 -8.80 12.82
N ARG A 93 1.41 -7.84 13.48
CA ARG A 93 0.91 -6.61 12.86
C ARG A 93 1.97 -5.52 12.87
N TYR A 94 2.08 -4.81 11.75
CA TYR A 94 2.94 -3.63 11.61
C TYR A 94 2.16 -2.56 10.85
N ASP A 95 2.27 -1.31 11.31
CA ASP A 95 1.68 -0.17 10.62
C ASP A 95 2.75 0.53 9.79
N ILE A 96 2.43 0.79 8.53
CA ILE A 96 3.29 1.45 7.56
C ILE A 96 2.54 2.65 7.02
N SER A 97 3.13 3.84 7.18
CA SER A 97 2.58 5.10 6.66
C SER A 97 3.37 5.55 5.43
N ILE A 98 2.66 6.03 4.43
CA ILE A 98 3.23 6.54 3.19
C ILE A 98 2.62 7.90 2.90
N ALA A 99 3.45 8.93 2.87
CA ALA A 99 3.04 10.25 2.42
C ALA A 99 2.87 10.26 0.90
N LEU A 100 1.73 10.78 0.44
CA LEU A 100 1.41 11.02 -0.96
C LEU A 100 1.71 12.47 -1.35
N ARG A 101 1.67 13.41 -0.38
CA ARG A 101 1.96 14.84 -0.56
C ARG A 101 2.85 15.38 0.55
#